data_AF-A0A223HHE6-F1
#
_entry.id   AF-A0A223HHE6-F1
#
_cell.length_a   1.000
_cell.length_b   1.000
_cell.length_c   1.000
_cell.angle_alpha   90.00
_cell.angle_beta   90.00
_cell.angle_gamma   90.00
#
_symmetry.space_group_name_H-M   'P 1'
#
loop_
_entity.id
_entity.type
_entity.pdbx_description
1 polymer ?
#
loop_
_entity_poly.entity_id
_entity_poly.type
_entity_poly.pdbx_seq_one_letter_code
_entity_poly.pdbx_strand_id
1 'polypeptide(L)'
;LERGYTVRATVRDPTNVKKVKHLLDLPKAETHLTLWKADLADEGSFDEAIKGCTGVFHVATPMDFESKDPENEVIKPTIEGMLGIMKSCAAAKTVRRLVFTSSAGTVNIQEHQLPVYDESCWSDMEFCRAKKMTAWMYFVSKTLAEQAAWKYAKENNIDFITIIPTLVVGPFIMSS
;
A
#
# COMPACT_ATOMS: atom_id res chain seq x y z
N LEU A 1 15.87 -6.69 5.16
CA LEU A 1 16.98 -6.73 6.13
C LEU A 1 17.97 -7.85 5.83
N GLU A 2 17.54 -9.11 5.74
CA GLU A 2 18.44 -10.26 5.53
C GLU A 2 19.39 -10.13 4.33
N ARG A 3 18.87 -9.58 3.21
CA ARG A 3 19.63 -9.30 1.98
C ARG A 3 20.57 -8.09 2.05
N GLY A 4 20.78 -7.48 3.23
CA GLY A 4 21.73 -6.38 3.43
C GLY A 4 21.22 -4.99 3.02
N TYR A 5 19.93 -4.84 2.70
CA TYR A 5 19.34 -3.52 2.42
C TYR A 5 19.11 -2.72 3.70
N THR A 6 19.45 -1.44 3.67
CA THR A 6 18.96 -0.44 4.63
C THR A 6 17.49 -0.13 4.33
N VAL A 7 16.64 -0.29 5.34
CA VAL A 7 15.19 -0.11 5.27
C VAL A 7 14.78 1.06 6.16
N ARG A 8 14.01 1.97 5.59
CA ARG A 8 13.31 3.04 6.32
C ARG A 8 11.84 2.64 6.40
N ALA A 9 11.40 2.14 7.55
CA ALA A 9 10.03 1.69 7.76
C ALA A 9 9.20 2.84 8.33
N THR A 10 8.10 3.18 7.65
CA THR A 10 7.17 4.20 8.12
C THR A 10 6.12 3.59 9.04
N VAL A 11 5.90 4.23 10.19
CA VAL A 11 4.87 3.87 11.18
C VAL A 11 4.22 5.13 11.72
N ARG A 12 2.95 5.08 12.17
CA ARG A 12 2.25 6.27 12.69
C ARG A 12 2.88 6.84 13.95
N ASP A 13 3.43 5.98 14.80
CA ASP A 13 4.12 6.35 16.04
C ASP A 13 5.35 5.46 16.27
N PRO A 14 6.56 5.92 15.89
CA PRO A 14 7.81 5.20 16.13
C PRO A 14 8.14 4.97 17.61
N THR A 15 7.54 5.76 18.51
CA THR A 15 7.81 5.69 19.96
C THR A 15 6.92 4.66 20.66
N ASN A 16 5.88 4.17 19.98
CA ASN A 16 4.99 3.15 20.51
C ASN A 16 5.64 1.76 20.44
N VAL A 17 6.47 1.45 21.44
CA VAL A 17 7.23 0.18 21.53
C VAL A 17 6.33 -1.03 21.36
N LYS A 18 5.09 -1.02 21.90
CA LYS A 18 4.15 -2.14 21.74
C LYS A 18 3.84 -2.44 20.26
N LYS A 19 3.78 -1.40 19.42
CA LYS A 19 3.48 -1.53 17.98
C LYS A 19 4.71 -1.72 17.11
N VAL A 20 5.92 -1.39 17.58
CA VAL A 20 7.12 -1.44 16.73
C VAL A 20 8.17 -2.46 17.18
N LYS A 21 8.04 -3.03 18.38
CA LYS A 21 9.02 -3.97 18.94
C LYS A 21 9.31 -5.15 18.01
N HIS A 22 8.27 -5.74 17.43
CA HIS A 22 8.43 -6.87 16.49
C HIS A 22 9.25 -6.52 15.23
N LEU A 23 9.34 -5.24 14.85
CA LEU A 23 10.20 -4.79 13.75
C LEU A 23 11.64 -4.61 14.23
N LEU A 24 11.81 -4.04 15.43
CA LEU A 24 13.11 -3.79 16.05
C LEU A 24 13.83 -5.08 16.46
N ASP A 25 13.08 -6.15 16.74
CA ASP A 25 13.62 -7.46 17.09
C ASP A 25 14.03 -8.31 15.87
N LEU A 26 13.80 -7.83 14.64
CA LEU A 26 14.18 -8.56 13.43
C LEU A 26 15.71 -8.68 13.32
N PRO A 27 16.23 -9.80 12.78
CA PRO A 27 17.65 -9.93 12.50
C PRO A 27 18.17 -8.76 11.65
N LYS A 28 19.27 -8.13 12.11
CA LYS A 28 19.93 -6.97 11.49
C LYS A 28 19.16 -5.64 11.60
N ALA A 29 18.05 -5.57 12.33
CA ALA A 29 17.29 -4.32 12.49
C ALA A 29 18.14 -3.19 13.09
N GLU A 30 18.95 -3.47 14.12
CA GLU A 30 19.78 -2.47 14.80
C GLU A 30 20.73 -1.68 13.86
N THR A 31 21.11 -2.26 12.73
CA THR A 31 22.05 -1.65 11.77
C THR A 31 21.41 -1.28 10.44
N HIS A 32 20.32 -1.96 10.05
CA HIS A 32 19.71 -1.82 8.73
C HIS A 32 18.27 -1.34 8.77
N LEU A 33 17.66 -1.10 9.93
CA LEU A 33 16.30 -0.59 10.06
C LEU A 33 16.28 0.75 10.78
N THR A 34 15.54 1.71 10.22
CA THR A 34 15.17 2.95 10.91
C THR A 34 13.66 3.13 10.83
N LEU A 35 13.05 3.61 11.91
CA LEU A 35 11.62 3.89 11.97
C LEU A 35 11.38 5.38 11.73
N TRP A 36 10.43 5.68 10.86
CA TRP A 36 10.06 7.03 10.46
C TRP A 36 8.59 7.27 10.73
N LYS A 37 8.25 8.43 11.28
CA LYS A 37 6.84 8.81 11.47
C LYS A 37 6.24 9.21 10.11
N ALA A 38 5.16 8.58 9.70
CA ALA A 38 4.35 9.00 8.56
C ALA A 38 2.91 8.47 8.69
N ASP A 39 1.97 9.17 8.07
CA ASP A 39 0.56 8.79 8.01
C ASP A 39 0.00 9.02 6.59
N LEU A 40 -0.80 8.08 6.09
CA LEU A 40 -1.43 8.20 4.77
C LEU A 40 -2.41 9.37 4.67
N ALA A 41 -2.97 9.81 5.80
CA ALA A 41 -3.85 10.97 5.85
C ALA A 41 -3.10 12.31 5.83
N ASP A 42 -1.79 12.32 6.08
CA ASP A 42 -0.98 13.52 6.20
C ASP A 42 -0.16 13.74 4.92
N GLU A 43 -0.55 14.72 4.10
CA GLU A 43 0.19 15.08 2.88
C GLU A 43 1.64 15.48 3.20
N GLY A 44 2.59 14.96 2.42
CA GLY A 44 4.03 15.20 2.61
C GLY A 44 4.68 14.44 3.76
N SER A 45 3.92 13.69 4.57
CA SER A 45 4.49 12.97 5.73
C SER A 45 5.52 11.89 5.36
N PHE A 46 5.55 11.46 4.09
CA PHE A 46 6.49 10.47 3.56
C PHE A 46 7.75 11.09 2.96
N ASP A 47 7.82 12.41 2.77
CA ASP A 47 8.89 13.07 2.01
C ASP A 47 10.28 12.78 2.59
N GLU A 48 10.45 13.00 3.89
CA GLU A 48 11.74 12.77 4.57
C GLU A 48 12.11 11.29 4.63
N ALA A 49 11.14 10.40 4.81
CA ALA A 49 11.39 8.96 4.80
C ALA A 49 11.86 8.47 3.42
N ILE A 50 11.29 9.02 2.33
CA ILE A 50 11.59 8.63 0.95
C ILE A 50 12.87 9.30 0.42
N LYS A 51 13.25 10.47 0.92
CA LYS A 51 14.41 11.22 0.45
C LYS A 51 15.72 10.41 0.52
N GLY A 52 16.34 10.15 -0.64
CA GLY A 52 17.56 9.35 -0.74
C GLY A 52 17.33 7.84 -0.86
N CYS A 53 16.09 7.36 -0.82
CA CYS A 53 15.77 5.96 -1.10
C CYS A 53 15.92 5.64 -2.59
N THR A 54 16.42 4.43 -2.89
CA THR A 54 16.56 3.92 -4.27
C THR A 54 15.31 3.17 -4.75
N GLY A 55 14.52 2.60 -3.84
CA GLY A 55 13.27 1.94 -4.13
C GLY A 55 12.28 2.17 -3.00
N VAL A 56 10.99 2.18 -3.32
CA VAL A 56 9.91 2.36 -2.35
C VAL A 56 8.94 1.19 -2.47
N PHE A 57 8.58 0.60 -1.33
CA PHE A 57 7.57 -0.43 -1.23
C PHE A 57 6.37 0.15 -0.49
N HIS A 58 5.30 0.45 -1.23
CA HIS A 58 4.06 0.91 -0.64
C HIS A 58 3.18 -0.31 -0.28
N VAL A 59 3.15 -0.62 1.01
CA VAL A 59 2.40 -1.74 1.60
C VAL A 59 1.26 -1.25 2.49
N ALA A 60 1.34 -0.02 2.99
CA ALA A 60 0.35 0.56 3.89
C ALA A 60 -1.01 0.73 3.20
N THR A 61 -2.09 0.33 3.86
CA THR A 61 -3.45 0.58 3.39
C THR A 61 -4.36 0.68 4.61
N PRO A 62 -5.33 1.61 4.64
CA PRO A 62 -6.37 1.60 5.65
C PRO A 62 -7.16 0.28 5.56
N MET A 63 -7.29 -0.41 6.68
CA MET A 63 -8.14 -1.60 6.79
C MET A 63 -9.16 -1.38 7.90
N ASP A 64 -10.23 -0.66 7.55
CA ASP A 64 -11.46 -0.60 8.33
C ASP A 64 -12.60 -1.07 7.42
N PHE A 65 -13.16 -2.24 7.74
CA PHE A 65 -14.23 -2.85 6.96
C PHE A 65 -15.63 -2.52 7.49
N GLU A 66 -15.71 -1.79 8.60
CA GLU A 66 -16.97 -1.45 9.30
C GLU A 66 -17.28 0.06 9.27
N SER A 67 -16.49 0.82 8.50
CA SER A 67 -16.66 2.26 8.30
C SER A 67 -18.10 2.63 7.91
N LYS A 68 -18.64 3.66 8.58
CA LYS A 68 -19.95 4.25 8.28
C LYS A 68 -19.88 5.31 7.18
N ASP A 69 -18.68 5.83 6.92
CA ASP A 69 -18.39 6.74 5.82
C ASP A 69 -17.20 6.22 4.98
N PRO A 70 -17.38 5.12 4.23
CA PRO A 70 -16.27 4.47 3.52
C PRO A 70 -15.61 5.36 2.47
N GLU A 71 -16.34 6.34 1.94
CA GLU A 71 -15.81 7.25 0.93
C GLU A 71 -14.73 8.15 1.53
N ASN A 72 -14.95 8.72 2.72
CA ASN A 72 -13.99 9.62 3.36
C ASN A 72 -13.00 8.90 4.29
N GLU A 73 -13.36 7.74 4.84
CA GLU A 73 -12.51 7.02 5.81
C GLU A 73 -11.61 5.94 5.15
N VAL A 74 -11.99 5.43 3.97
CA VAL A 74 -11.27 4.31 3.31
C VAL A 74 -10.87 4.64 1.87
N ILE A 75 -11.83 5.01 1.02
CA ILE A 75 -11.62 5.13 -0.43
C ILE A 75 -10.71 6.32 -0.75
N LYS A 76 -11.10 7.54 -0.39
CA LYS A 76 -10.29 8.75 -0.65
C LYS A 76 -8.90 8.66 0.01
N PRO A 77 -8.76 8.31 1.30
CA PRO A 77 -7.43 8.22 1.92
C PRO A 77 -6.51 7.20 1.25
N THR A 78 -7.05 6.10 0.71
CA THR A 78 -6.22 5.11 -0.01
C THR A 78 -5.70 5.68 -1.33
N ILE A 79 -6.55 6.38 -2.09
CA ILE A 79 -6.17 7.00 -3.37
C ILE A 79 -5.20 8.16 -3.13
N GLU A 80 -5.54 9.06 -2.22
CA GLU A 80 -4.75 10.25 -1.90
C GLU A 80 -3.40 9.87 -1.27
N GLY A 81 -3.37 8.88 -0.36
CA GLY A 81 -2.15 8.37 0.23
C GLY A 81 -1.22 7.72 -0.81
N MET A 82 -1.77 6.93 -1.74
CA MET A 82 -1.00 6.37 -2.86
C MET A 82 -0.39 7.48 -3.72
N LEU A 83 -1.20 8.45 -4.16
CA LEU A 83 -0.73 9.57 -4.97
C LEU A 83 0.28 10.46 -4.23
N GLY A 84 0.08 10.69 -2.94
CA GLY A 84 1.01 11.40 -2.06
C GLY A 84 2.39 10.75 -2.06
N ILE A 85 2.45 9.43 -1.88
CA ILE A 85 3.71 8.67 -1.94
C ILE A 85 4.35 8.77 -3.34
N MET A 86 3.58 8.74 -4.42
CA MET A 86 4.14 8.93 -5.77
C MET A 86 4.73 10.32 -5.96
N LYS A 87 4.06 11.37 -5.46
CA LYS A 87 4.59 12.74 -5.46
C LYS A 87 5.91 12.80 -4.68
N SER A 88 5.98 12.20 -3.49
CA SER A 88 7.21 12.12 -2.70
C SER A 88 8.34 11.38 -3.44
N CYS A 89 8.02 10.27 -4.12
CA CYS A 89 8.99 9.55 -4.95
C CYS A 89 9.51 10.41 -6.10
N ALA A 90 8.62 11.11 -6.80
CA ALA A 90 8.96 12.00 -7.90
C ALA A 90 9.79 13.21 -7.43
N ALA A 91 9.53 13.73 -6.22
CA ALA A 91 10.27 14.83 -5.62
C ALA A 91 11.68 14.40 -5.16
N ALA A 92 11.83 13.17 -4.65
CA ALA A 92 13.10 12.67 -4.14
C ALA A 92 14.18 12.49 -5.22
N LYS A 93 13.80 12.27 -6.50
CA LYS A 93 14.68 12.05 -7.67
C LYS A 93 15.66 10.86 -7.57
N THR A 94 15.75 10.18 -6.42
CA THR A 94 16.61 9.01 -6.19
C THR A 94 15.88 7.68 -6.38
N VAL A 95 14.54 7.70 -6.33
CA VAL A 95 13.72 6.48 -6.44
C VAL A 95 13.74 5.98 -7.87
N ARG A 96 14.22 4.75 -8.05
CA ARG A 96 14.31 4.06 -9.35
C ARG A 96 13.12 3.18 -9.65
N ARG A 97 12.41 2.69 -8.62
CA ARG A 97 11.20 1.88 -8.75
C ARG A 97 10.30 2.04 -7.54
N LEU A 98 9.01 2.18 -7.78
CA LEU A 98 7.95 2.11 -6.79
C LEU A 98 7.18 0.80 -6.96
N VAL A 99 7.11 0.02 -5.89
CA VAL A 99 6.36 -1.24 -5.82
C VAL A 99 5.12 -1.02 -4.96
N PHE A 100 3.94 -1.19 -5.54
CA PHE A 100 2.68 -1.15 -4.78
C PHE A 100 2.16 -2.55 -4.49
N THR A 101 1.87 -2.83 -3.23
CA THR A 101 1.16 -4.05 -2.85
C THR A 101 -0.32 -3.83 -3.12
N SER A 102 -0.83 -4.32 -4.25
CA SER A 102 -2.26 -4.29 -4.58
C SER A 102 -2.97 -5.49 -3.93
N SER A 103 -3.96 -6.10 -4.59
CA SER A 103 -4.74 -7.21 -4.05
C SER A 103 -5.45 -7.95 -5.17
N ALA A 104 -5.65 -9.26 -5.04
CA ALA A 104 -6.52 -10.02 -5.94
C ALA A 104 -7.94 -9.41 -6.03
N GLY A 105 -8.36 -8.69 -4.99
CA GLY A 105 -9.61 -7.92 -4.98
C GLY A 105 -9.68 -6.80 -6.02
N THR A 106 -8.58 -6.43 -6.69
CA THR A 106 -8.59 -5.50 -7.84
C THR A 106 -8.80 -6.19 -9.18
N VAL A 107 -8.76 -7.52 -9.21
CA VAL A 107 -8.77 -8.33 -10.42
C VAL A 107 -10.05 -9.16 -10.57
N ASN A 108 -10.54 -9.77 -9.50
CA ASN A 108 -11.52 -10.86 -9.60
C ASN A 108 -12.87 -10.64 -8.90
N ILE A 109 -13.23 -9.41 -8.52
CA ILE A 109 -14.53 -9.17 -7.86
C ILE A 109 -15.58 -8.75 -8.88
N GLN A 110 -16.48 -9.68 -9.22
CA GLN A 110 -17.55 -9.48 -10.21
C GLN A 110 -18.68 -10.52 -10.02
N GLU A 111 -19.87 -10.25 -10.57
CA GLU A 111 -21.06 -11.10 -10.40
C GLU A 111 -20.88 -12.52 -10.93
N HIS A 112 -20.23 -12.65 -12.09
CA HIS A 112 -19.94 -13.92 -12.72
C HIS A 112 -18.45 -14.08 -12.90
N GLN A 113 -17.84 -15.00 -12.16
CA GLN A 113 -16.39 -15.22 -12.20
C GLN A 113 -15.91 -15.72 -13.56
N LEU A 114 -14.73 -15.28 -13.98
CA LEU A 114 -14.04 -15.84 -15.15
C LEU A 114 -13.40 -17.18 -14.80
N PRO A 115 -13.24 -18.09 -15.78
CA PRO A 115 -12.48 -19.31 -15.58
C PRO A 115 -10.98 -19.06 -15.36
N VAL A 116 -10.45 -17.95 -15.89
CA VAL A 116 -9.04 -17.54 -15.79
C VAL A 116 -8.98 -16.02 -15.67
N TYR A 117 -8.09 -15.52 -14.83
CA TYR A 117 -7.77 -14.11 -14.68
C TYR A 117 -6.31 -13.86 -15.05
N ASP A 118 -6.05 -12.74 -15.70
CA ASP A 118 -4.71 -12.25 -16.06
C ASP A 118 -4.55 -10.77 -15.66
N GLU A 119 -3.40 -10.18 -15.96
CA GLU A 119 -3.07 -8.79 -15.59
C GLU A 119 -3.89 -7.74 -16.34
N SER A 120 -4.70 -8.13 -17.34
CA SER A 120 -5.61 -7.22 -18.04
C SER A 120 -6.98 -7.11 -17.35
N CYS A 121 -7.27 -8.00 -16.41
CA CYS A 121 -8.55 -8.06 -15.71
C CYS A 121 -8.66 -7.03 -14.58
N TRP A 122 -9.86 -6.50 -14.40
CA TRP A 122 -10.20 -5.59 -13.31
C TRP A 122 -11.52 -6.01 -12.66
N SER A 123 -11.61 -5.81 -11.35
CA SER A 123 -12.85 -5.96 -10.60
C SER A 123 -13.94 -5.00 -11.09
N ASP A 124 -15.18 -5.46 -11.08
CA ASP A 124 -16.35 -4.69 -11.44
C ASP A 124 -16.73 -3.75 -10.29
N MET A 125 -16.47 -2.47 -10.52
CA MET A 125 -16.70 -1.41 -9.56
C MET A 125 -18.18 -1.15 -9.28
N GLU A 126 -19.03 -1.30 -10.28
CA GLU A 126 -20.48 -1.12 -10.14
C GLU A 126 -21.06 -2.25 -9.30
N PHE A 127 -20.64 -3.49 -9.59
CA PHE A 127 -21.00 -4.65 -8.80
C PHE A 127 -20.58 -4.50 -7.33
N CYS A 128 -19.33 -4.10 -7.07
CA CYS A 128 -18.83 -3.87 -5.71
C CYS A 128 -19.70 -2.85 -4.94
N ARG A 129 -20.01 -1.71 -5.57
CA ARG A 129 -20.79 -0.63 -4.96
C ARG A 129 -22.28 -0.98 -4.82
N ALA A 130 -22.83 -1.81 -5.70
CA ALA A 130 -24.22 -2.25 -5.67
C ALA A 130 -24.46 -3.33 -4.62
N LYS A 131 -23.65 -4.39 -4.59
CA LYS A 131 -23.84 -5.52 -3.65
C LYS A 131 -23.40 -5.18 -2.23
N LYS A 132 -22.40 -4.30 -2.08
CA LYS A 132 -21.83 -3.94 -0.77
C LYS A 132 -21.51 -5.14 0.13
N MET A 133 -20.95 -6.22 -0.45
CA MET A 133 -20.55 -7.38 0.35
C MET A 133 -19.46 -7.03 1.36
N THR A 134 -19.16 -7.95 2.28
CA THR A 134 -18.02 -7.82 3.19
C THR A 134 -16.77 -7.39 2.43
N ALA A 135 -16.09 -6.36 2.96
CA ALA A 135 -14.90 -5.74 2.37
C ALA A 135 -15.08 -5.02 1.01
N TRP A 136 -16.31 -4.76 0.55
CA TRP A 136 -16.55 -4.03 -0.71
C TRP A 136 -15.77 -2.70 -0.80
N MET A 137 -15.71 -1.94 0.29
CA MET A 137 -15.00 -0.66 0.35
C MET A 137 -13.49 -0.80 0.15
N TYR A 138 -12.91 -1.92 0.59
CA TYR A 138 -11.51 -2.25 0.35
C TYR A 138 -11.26 -2.62 -1.12
N PHE A 139 -12.13 -3.43 -1.73
CA PHE A 139 -12.01 -3.75 -3.16
C PHE A 139 -12.09 -2.47 -4.00
N VAL A 140 -13.02 -1.58 -3.66
CA VAL A 140 -13.16 -0.28 -4.30
C VAL A 140 -11.92 0.60 -4.11
N SER A 141 -11.46 0.77 -2.87
CA SER A 141 -10.34 1.65 -2.58
C SER A 141 -9.04 1.16 -3.24
N LYS A 142 -8.76 -0.15 -3.19
CA LYS A 142 -7.57 -0.75 -3.81
C LYS A 142 -7.60 -0.63 -5.32
N THR A 143 -8.75 -0.91 -5.95
CA THR A 143 -8.88 -0.83 -7.41
C THR A 143 -8.69 0.60 -7.90
N LEU A 144 -9.36 1.57 -7.28
CA LEU A 144 -9.24 2.96 -7.67
C LEU A 144 -7.84 3.53 -7.40
N ALA A 145 -7.20 3.15 -6.29
CA ALA A 145 -5.83 3.56 -6.01
C ALA A 145 -4.83 2.97 -7.01
N GLU A 146 -4.99 1.71 -7.41
CA GLU A 146 -4.14 1.08 -8.42
C GLU A 146 -4.28 1.74 -9.80
N GLN A 147 -5.52 2.00 -10.23
CA GLN A 147 -5.80 2.69 -11.49
C GLN A 147 -5.24 4.12 -11.49
N ALA A 148 -5.43 4.86 -10.39
CA ALA A 148 -4.86 6.20 -10.22
C ALA A 148 -3.32 6.18 -10.25
N ALA A 149 -2.71 5.18 -9.60
CA ALA A 149 -1.26 5.00 -9.58
C ALA A 149 -0.70 4.72 -10.99
N TRP A 150 -1.32 3.81 -11.75
CA TRP A 150 -0.90 3.54 -13.12
C TRP A 150 -1.00 4.77 -14.02
N LYS A 151 -2.09 5.54 -13.90
CA LYS A 151 -2.25 6.80 -14.63
C LYS A 151 -1.15 7.80 -14.26
N TYR A 152 -0.93 8.03 -12.97
CA TYR A 152 0.07 8.98 -12.49
C TYR A 152 1.49 8.55 -12.88
N ALA A 153 1.80 7.25 -12.80
CA ALA A 153 3.10 6.71 -13.18
C ALA A 153 3.42 6.98 -14.66
N LYS A 154 2.43 6.75 -15.54
CA LYS A 154 2.56 7.03 -16.97
C LYS A 154 2.77 8.52 -17.26
N GLU A 155 2.02 9.39 -16.60
CA GLU A 155 2.09 10.85 -16.78
C GLU A 155 3.42 11.44 -16.27
N ASN A 156 4.00 10.84 -15.23
CA ASN A 156 5.20 11.36 -14.55
C ASN A 156 6.46 10.51 -14.80
N ASN A 157 6.40 9.54 -15.72
CA ASN A 157 7.49 8.64 -16.09
C ASN A 157 8.14 7.94 -14.88
N ILE A 158 7.31 7.39 -13.98
CA ILE A 158 7.75 6.63 -12.81
C ILE A 158 7.77 5.14 -13.18
N ASP A 159 8.90 4.46 -12.95
CA ASP A 159 8.96 3.00 -13.00
C ASP A 159 8.15 2.43 -11.82
N PHE A 160 6.96 1.92 -12.17
CA PHE A 160 5.94 1.49 -11.24
C PHE A 160 5.55 0.04 -11.54
N ILE A 161 5.48 -0.78 -10.51
CA ILE A 161 4.94 -2.14 -10.61
C ILE A 161 3.96 -2.40 -9.47
N THR A 162 3.02 -3.29 -9.72
CA THR A 162 2.08 -3.78 -8.70
C THR A 162 2.35 -5.25 -8.43
N ILE A 163 2.18 -5.65 -7.17
CA ILE A 163 2.16 -7.05 -6.75
C ILE A 163 0.74 -7.34 -6.28
N ILE A 164 0.14 -8.40 -6.80
CA ILE A 164 -1.27 -8.75 -6.57
C ILE A 164 -1.33 -10.02 -5.71
N PRO A 165 -1.22 -9.91 -4.38
CA PRO A 165 -1.39 -11.05 -3.50
C PRO A 165 -2.86 -11.48 -3.43
N THR A 166 -3.10 -12.78 -3.32
CA THR A 166 -4.38 -13.36 -2.90
C THR A 166 -4.48 -13.35 -1.37
N LEU A 167 -5.14 -14.34 -0.77
CA LEU A 167 -5.03 -14.59 0.67
C LEU A 167 -3.58 -14.92 1.03
N VAL A 168 -2.95 -14.08 1.85
CA VAL A 168 -1.60 -14.31 2.37
C VAL A 168 -1.68 -15.20 3.60
N VAL A 169 -0.95 -16.32 3.57
CA VAL A 169 -0.83 -17.28 4.68
C VAL A 169 0.63 -17.44 5.08
N GLY A 170 0.89 -17.65 6.36
CA GLY A 170 2.25 -17.82 6.86
C GLY A 170 2.38 -17.53 8.36
N PRO A 171 3.60 -17.67 8.92
CA PRO A 171 3.87 -17.34 10.31
C PRO A 171 3.71 -15.84 10.56
N PHE A 172 3.22 -15.48 11.75
CA PHE A 172 3.21 -14.10 12.21
C PHE A 172 4.59 -13.72 12.76
N ILE A 173 5.06 -12.51 12.44
CA ILE A 173 6.28 -11.94 13.01
C ILE A 173 6.05 -11.31 14.39
N MET A 174 4.79 -11.05 14.76
CA MET A 174 4.44 -10.61 16.10
C MET A 174 4.20 -11.84 16.98
N SER A 175 4.75 -11.84 18.19
CA SER A 175 4.34 -12.78 19.23
C SER A 175 2.92 -12.45 19.68
N SER A 176 2.04 -13.46 19.69
CA SER A 176 0.69 -13.41 20.26
C SER A 176 0.68 -13.11 21.75
#